data_AF-A0A1F7LCM7-F1
#
_entry.id   AF-A0A1F7LCM7-F1
#
_cell.length_a   1.000
_cell.length_b   1.000
_cell.length_c   1.000
_cell.angle_alpha   90.00
_cell.angle_beta   90.00
_cell.angle_gamma   90.00
#
_symmetry.space_group_name_H-M   'P 1'
#
loop_
_entity.id
_entity.type
_entity.pdbx_description
1 polymer ?
#
loop_
_entity_poly.entity_id
_entity_poly.type
_entity_poly.pdbx_seq_one_letter_code
_entity_poly.pdbx_strand_id
1 'polypeptide(L)' 'MADPGQWARLFQPAEIAALDLATRLCHDSHALGEELIARLRAHYDARGLAELLLVAGQANMYNRVGSAARQLF' A
#
# COMPACT_ATOMS: atom_id res chain seq x y z
N MET A 1 7.08 -2.68 -12.72
CA MET A 1 5.84 -3.07 -12.01
C MET A 1 5.99 -4.52 -11.65
N ALA A 2 5.78 -4.92 -10.39
CA ALA A 2 5.91 -6.33 -10.03
C ALA A 2 4.90 -7.17 -10.82
N ASP A 3 5.33 -8.33 -11.32
CA ASP A 3 4.47 -9.25 -12.07
C ASP A 3 3.40 -9.84 -11.12
N PRO A 4 2.10 -9.65 -11.37
CA PRO A 4 1.04 -10.25 -10.57
C PRO A 4 1.16 -11.78 -10.45
N GLY A 5 1.69 -12.44 -11.49
CA GLY A 5 1.94 -13.88 -11.51
C GLY A 5 3.09 -14.31 -10.59
N GLN A 6 4.06 -13.43 -10.32
CA GLN A 6 5.14 -13.67 -9.39
C GLN A 6 4.67 -13.55 -7.93
N TRP A 7 3.80 -12.59 -7.62
CA TRP A 7 3.26 -12.41 -6.27
C TRP A 7 2.38 -13.58 -5.83
N ALA A 8 1.56 -14.10 -6.73
CA ALA A 8 0.70 -15.25 -6.45
C ALA A 8 1.46 -16.52 -6.01
N ARG A 9 2.78 -16.59 -6.29
CA ARG A 9 3.63 -17.73 -5.88
C ARG A 9 4.34 -17.51 -4.54
N LEU A 10 4.44 -16.27 -4.08
CA LEU A 10 5.25 -15.89 -2.92
C LEU A 10 4.43 -15.42 -1.73
N PHE A 11 3.23 -14.91 -1.98
CA PHE A 11 2.41 -14.23 -0.98
C PHE A 11 1.00 -14.82 -0.93
N GLN A 12 0.42 -14.76 0.26
CA GLN A 12 -0.98 -15.09 0.50
C GLN A 12 -1.91 -14.03 -0.09
N PRO A 13 -3.18 -14.38 -0.38
CA PRO A 13 -4.14 -13.42 -0.95
C PRO A 13 -4.28 -12.12 -0.14
N ALA A 14 -4.24 -12.23 1.20
CA ALA A 14 -4.27 -11.06 2.09
C ALA A 14 -3.06 -10.13 1.87
N GLU A 15 -1.86 -10.71 1.79
CA GLU A 15 -0.61 -9.98 1.58
C GLU A 15 -0.58 -9.33 0.20
N ILE A 16 -1.08 -10.01 -0.83
CA ILE A 16 -1.23 -9.44 -2.18
C ILE A 16 -2.17 -8.24 -2.17
N ALA A 17 -3.30 -8.31 -1.45
CA ALA A 17 -4.22 -7.18 -1.31
C ALA A 17 -3.56 -5.99 -0.58
N ALA A 18 -2.77 -6.26 0.47
CA ALA A 18 -2.02 -5.22 1.17
C ALA A 18 -0.92 -4.59 0.30
N LEU A 19 -0.25 -5.37 -0.56
CA LEU A 19 0.74 -4.87 -1.50
C LEU A 19 0.09 -4.04 -2.63
N ASP A 20 -1.10 -4.41 -3.12
CA ASP A 20 -1.89 -3.59 -4.07
C ASP A 20 -2.30 -2.26 -3.43
N LEU A 21 -2.75 -2.27 -2.16
CA LEU A 21 -3.00 -1.05 -1.39
C LEU A 21 -1.76 -0.16 -1.35
N ALA A 22 -0.63 -0.68 -0.87
CA ALA A 22 0.61 0.10 -0.73
C ALA A 22 1.08 0.67 -2.09
N THR A 23 0.96 -0.11 -3.16
CA THR A 23 1.31 0.33 -4.52
C THR A 23 0.45 1.51 -4.96
N ARG A 24 -0.88 1.41 -4.82
CA ARG A 24 -1.80 2.48 -5.20
C ARG A 24 -1.66 3.70 -4.31
N LEU A 25 -1.39 3.52 -3.02
CA LEU A 25 -1.15 4.64 -2.10
C LEU A 25 0.07 5.47 -2.49
N CYS A 26 1.08 4.84 -3.10
CA CYS A 26 2.29 5.51 -3.60
C CYS A 26 2.05 6.27 -4.92
N HIS A 27 1.21 5.74 -5.81
CA HIS A 27 0.98 6.32 -7.15
C HIS A 27 -0.27 7.21 -7.23
N ASP A 28 -1.42 6.67 -6.83
CA ASP A 28 -2.74 7.27 -7.04
C ASP A 28 -3.60 7.19 -5.76
N SER A 29 -3.08 7.73 -4.65
CA SER A 29 -3.76 7.69 -3.34
C SER A 29 -5.19 8.27 -3.36
N HIS A 30 -5.48 9.19 -4.27
CA HIS A 30 -6.82 9.76 -4.46
C HIS A 30 -7.81 8.80 -5.14
N ALA A 31 -7.31 7.73 -5.78
CA ALA A 31 -8.07 6.75 -6.54
C ALA A 31 -8.24 5.41 -5.80
N LEU A 32 -8.08 5.41 -4.47
CA LEU A 32 -8.40 4.24 -3.63
C LEU A 32 -9.92 4.02 -3.63
N GLY A 33 -10.39 3.23 -4.59
CA GLY A 33 -11.82 2.95 -4.78
C GLY A 33 -12.39 1.94 -3.78
N GLU A 34 -13.71 1.94 -3.65
CA GLU A 34 -14.46 1.05 -2.75
C GLU A 34 -14.16 -0.43 -2.98
N GLU A 35 -13.94 -0.85 -4.22
CA GLU A 35 -13.62 -2.24 -4.58
C GLU A 35 -12.34 -2.74 -3.88
N LEU A 36 -11.30 -1.90 -3.83
CA LEU A 36 -10.06 -2.25 -3.13
C LEU A 36 -10.29 -2.33 -1.62
N ILE A 37 -11.04 -1.39 -1.05
CA ILE A 37 -11.37 -1.39 0.38
C ILE A 37 -12.22 -2.61 0.75
N ALA A 38 -13.16 -3.01 -0.10
CA ALA A 38 -13.96 -4.22 0.09
C ALA A 38 -13.10 -5.49 0.07
N ARG A 39 -12.15 -5.61 -0.88
CA ARG A 39 -11.19 -6.73 -0.91
C ARG A 39 -10.31 -6.79 0.34
N LEU A 40 -9.83 -5.66 0.82
CA LEU A 40 -9.04 -5.60 2.05
C LEU A 40 -9.85 -6.01 3.28
N ARG A 41 -11.12 -5.56 3.37
CA ARG A 41 -12.04 -5.94 4.46
C ARG A 41 -12.39 -7.43 4.48
N ALA A 42 -12.21 -8.16 3.38
CA ALA A 42 -12.34 -9.61 3.37
C ALA A 42 -11.19 -10.33 4.09
N HIS A 43 -10.07 -9.63 4.35
CA HIS A 43 -8.85 -10.20 4.94
C HIS A 43 -8.44 -9.54 6.26
N TYR A 44 -8.79 -8.27 6.45
CA TYR A 44 -8.38 -7.46 7.59
C TYR A 44 -9.59 -6.86 8.29
N ASP A 45 -9.55 -6.87 9.61
CA ASP A 45 -10.51 -6.11 10.40
C ASP A 45 -10.23 -4.60 10.31
N ALA A 46 -11.13 -3.79 10.88
CA ALA A 46 -11.00 -2.33 10.82
C ALA A 46 -9.68 -1.83 11.43
N ARG A 47 -9.20 -2.49 12.50
CA ARG A 47 -7.95 -2.13 13.16
C ARG A 47 -6.75 -2.45 12.27
N GLY A 48 -6.66 -3.67 11.74
CA GLY A 48 -5.59 -4.08 10.85
C GLY A 48 -5.54 -3.23 9.57
N LEU A 49 -6.70 -2.87 9.01
CA LEU A 49 -6.74 -1.97 7.86
C LEU A 49 -6.22 -0.57 8.19
N ALA A 50 -6.56 -0.03 9.37
CA ALA A 50 -6.03 1.25 9.82
C ALA A 50 -4.50 1.18 10.02
N GLU A 51 -3.98 0.10 10.61
CA GLU A 51 -2.55 -0.13 10.78
C GLU A 51 -1.82 -0.19 9.42
N LEU A 52 -2.38 -0.90 8.42
CA LEU A 52 -1.83 -0.95 7.06
C LEU A 52 -1.76 0.43 6.40
N LEU A 53 -2.83 1.23 6.50
CA LEU A 53 -2.88 2.59 5.95
C LEU A 53 -1.85 3.50 6.60
N LEU A 54 -1.69 3.41 7.93
CA LEU A 54 -0.72 4.22 8.69
C LEU A 54 0.72 3.87 8.29
N VAL A 55 1.06 2.58 8.23
CA VAL A 55 2.41 2.13 7.85
C VAL A 55 2.74 2.54 6.41
N ALA A 56 1.84 2.29 5.47
CA ALA A 56 2.05 2.65 4.06
C ALA A 56 2.16 4.18 3.87
N GLY A 57 1.29 4.94 4.54
CA GLY A 57 1.31 6.40 4.51
C GLY A 57 2.59 6.99 5.09
N GLN A 58 3.06 6.47 6.22
CA GLN A 58 4.30 6.90 6.85
C GLN A 58 5.52 6.64 5.97
N ALA A 59 5.60 5.46 5.35
CA ALA A 59 6.68 5.14 4.40
C ALA A 59 6.68 6.11 3.20
N ASN A 60 5.50 6.42 2.65
CA ASN A 60 5.37 7.38 1.55
C ASN A 60 5.82 8.79 1.96
N MET A 61 5.47 9.24 3.17
CA MET A 61 5.93 10.51 3.72
C MET A 61 7.46 10.56 3.82
N TYR A 62 8.09 9.54 4.41
CA TYR A 62 9.55 9.51 4.55
C TYR A 62 10.28 9.48 3.22
N ASN A 63 9.74 8.77 2.22
CA ASN A 63 10.30 8.79 0.86
C ASN A 63 10.31 10.21 0.28
N ARG A 64 9.24 10.99 0.48
CA ARG A 64 9.14 12.38 -0.01
C ARG A 64 10.06 13.33 0.75
N VAL A 65 10.06 13.26 2.08
CA VAL A 65 10.93 14.08 2.93
C VAL A 65 12.40 13.79 2.63
N GLY A 66 12.79 12.52 2.54
CA GLY A 66 14.15 12.13 2.21
C GLY A 66 14.57 12.51 0.80
N SER A 67 13.64 12.52 -0.16
CA SER A 67 13.91 13.04 -1.52
C SER A 67 14.12 14.57 -1.50
N ALA A 68 13.27 15.31 -0.80
CA ALA A 68 13.38 16.76 -0.67
C ALA A 68 14.67 17.18 0.07
N ALA A 69 15.03 16.49 1.16
CA ALA A 69 16.25 16.77 1.91
C ALA A 69 17.51 16.65 1.04
N ARG A 70 17.59 15.62 0.19
CA ARG A 70 18.71 15.42 -0.77
C ARG A 70 18.81 16.50 -1.85
N GLN A 71 17.79 17.33 -2.04
CA GLN A 71 17.83 18.45 -2.99
C GLN A 71 18.28 19.75 -2.33
N LEU A 72 18.18 19.85 -1.00
CA LEU A 72 18.50 21.03 -0.22
C LEU A 72 19.92 21.01 0.37
N PHE A 73 20.48 19.81 0.56
CA PHE A 73 21.82 19.56 1.12
C PHE A 73 22.59 18.61 0.21
#